data_AF-A0A814G1L2-F1
#
_entry.id   AF-A0A814G1L2-F1
#
_cell.length_a   1.000
_cell.length_b   1.000
_cell.length_c   1.000
_cell.angle_alpha   90.00
_cell.angle_beta   90.00
_cell.angle_gamma   90.00
#
_symmetry.space_group_name_H-M   'P 1'
#
loop_
_entity.id
_entity.type
_entity.pdbx_description
1 polymer ?
#
loop_
_entity_poly.entity_id
_entity_poly.type
_entity_poly.pdbx_seq_one_letter_code
_entity_poly.pdbx_strand_id
1 'polypeptide(L)'
;MIDIPKAPPLGLVLEKLHYDRYDKKFGNDGQHESLTWEEAQTDITTFKEEIIVPHIVKKEITDKSMLKWLSFLPCHHFDQLSPFYPPGAYTGVGRGLYLLQQRQESSTKLDDDDDDNNGADE
;
A
#
# COMPACT_ATOMS: atom_id res chain seq x y z
N MET A 1 10.05 10.25 -3.24
CA MET A 1 9.62 9.17 -2.31
C MET A 1 8.43 8.47 -2.96
N ILE A 2 8.43 7.15 -3.03
CA ILE A 2 7.33 6.37 -3.63
C ILE A 2 6.37 6.00 -2.49
N ASP A 3 5.07 6.18 -2.70
CA ASP A 3 4.03 5.82 -1.74
C ASP A 3 3.68 4.33 -1.91
N ILE A 4 4.10 3.50 -0.95
CA ILE A 4 3.89 2.05 -0.98
C ILE A 4 2.71 1.71 -0.06
N PRO A 5 1.56 1.27 -0.61
CA PRO A 5 0.40 0.92 0.18
C PRO A 5 0.69 -0.31 1.07
N LYS A 6 0.35 -0.21 2.35
CA LYS A 6 0.54 -1.28 3.33
C LYS A 6 -0.73 -2.11 3.43
N ALA A 7 -0.61 -3.42 3.18
CA ALA A 7 -1.74 -4.34 3.28
C ALA A 7 -2.25 -4.49 4.73
N PRO A 8 -3.51 -4.91 4.93
CA PRO A 8 -4.06 -5.21 6.23
C PRO A 8 -3.36 -6.40 6.90
N PRO A 9 -3.29 -6.43 8.25
CA PRO A 9 -2.59 -7.49 8.98
C PRO A 9 -3.39 -8.80 9.10
N LEU A 10 -4.68 -8.81 8.76
CA LEU A 10 -5.59 -9.93 9.02
C LEU A 10 -5.12 -11.26 8.39
N GLY A 11 -4.51 -11.20 7.20
CA GLY A 11 -3.99 -12.37 6.50
C GLY A 11 -2.53 -12.72 6.81
N LEU A 12 -1.85 -11.96 7.68
CA LEU A 12 -0.44 -12.16 7.98
C LEU A 12 -0.27 -13.22 9.06
N VAL A 13 0.37 -14.34 8.70
CA VAL A 13 0.63 -15.46 9.62
C VAL A 13 2.12 -15.79 9.57
N LEU A 14 2.74 -15.93 10.74
CA LEU A 14 4.10 -16.43 10.87
C LEU A 14 4.08 -17.95 10.82
N GLU A 15 4.64 -18.54 9.75
CA GLU A 15 4.52 -19.98 9.51
C GLU A 15 5.63 -20.81 10.14
N LYS A 16 6.90 -20.37 10.05
CA LYS A 16 8.04 -21.16 10.52
C LYS A 16 9.14 -20.27 11.10
N LEU A 17 9.71 -20.74 12.21
CA LEU A 17 10.96 -20.21 12.76
C LEU A 17 12.12 -21.07 12.26
N HIS A 18 13.16 -20.42 11.74
CA HIS A 18 14.33 -21.09 11.17
C HIS A 18 15.52 -20.98 12.12
N TYR A 19 15.90 -22.10 12.72
CA TYR A 19 17.08 -22.22 13.59
C TYR A 19 18.27 -22.92 12.92
N ASP A 20 18.21 -23.12 11.60
CA ASP A 20 19.20 -23.86 10.80
C ASP A 20 20.65 -23.40 11.06
N ARG A 21 20.86 -22.10 11.25
CA ARG A 21 22.18 -21.52 11.54
C ARG A 21 22.66 -21.81 12.97
N TYR A 22 21.74 -21.82 13.94
CA TYR A 22 22.05 -22.17 15.32
C TYR A 22 22.42 -23.65 15.40
N ASP A 23 21.59 -24.52 14.83
CA ASP A 23 21.80 -25.97 14.83
C ASP A 23 23.12 -26.35 14.16
N LYS A 24 23.44 -25.70 13.04
CA LYS A 24 24.74 -25.92 12.35
C LYS A 24 25.95 -25.54 13.21
N LYS A 25 25.83 -24.53 14.07
CA LYS A 25 26.96 -24.00 14.86
C LYS A 25 27.11 -24.68 16.22
N PHE A 26 26.01 -25.06 16.86
CA PHE A 26 25.98 -25.52 18.24
C PHE A 26 25.30 -26.87 18.44
N GLY A 27 24.48 -27.35 17.51
CA GLY A 27 23.73 -28.61 17.68
C GLY A 27 24.57 -29.88 17.71
N ASN A 28 25.90 -29.79 17.55
CA ASN A 28 26.82 -30.93 17.55
C ASN A 28 28.00 -30.75 18.52
N ASP A 29 27.92 -29.79 19.45
CA ASP A 29 28.98 -29.51 20.42
C ASP A 29 28.87 -30.35 21.71
N GLY A 30 27.83 -31.17 21.82
CA GLY A 30 27.56 -32.03 22.98
C GLY A 30 27.09 -31.29 24.25
N GLN A 31 26.96 -29.96 24.19
CA GLN A 31 26.51 -29.10 25.29
C GLN A 31 25.15 -28.45 25.00
N HIS A 32 24.84 -28.21 23.73
CA HIS A 32 23.58 -27.60 23.29
C HIS A 32 22.72 -28.60 22.50
N GLU A 33 21.41 -28.52 22.73
CA GLU A 33 20.41 -29.32 22.03
C GLU A 33 19.97 -28.64 20.73
N SER A 34 19.65 -29.43 19.70
CA SER A 34 19.14 -28.90 18.44
C SER A 34 17.67 -28.47 18.58
N LEU A 35 17.32 -27.33 18.00
CA LEU A 35 15.99 -26.75 18.09
C LEU A 35 15.16 -27.12 16.85
N THR A 36 14.60 -28.32 16.85
CA THR A 36 13.72 -28.80 15.79
C THR A 36 12.26 -28.84 16.24
N TRP A 37 11.35 -28.63 15.28
CA TRP A 37 9.89 -28.64 15.51
C TRP A 37 9.20 -29.75 14.73
N GLU A 38 9.95 -30.77 14.31
CA GLU A 38 9.45 -31.84 13.44
C GLU A 38 8.33 -32.65 14.10
N GLU A 39 8.47 -32.93 15.40
CA GLU A 39 7.45 -33.65 16.18
C GLU A 39 6.12 -32.89 16.27
N ALA A 40 6.19 -31.56 16.34
CA ALA A 40 5.02 -30.68 16.43
C ALA A 40 4.45 -30.26 15.07
N GLN A 41 5.06 -30.71 13.96
CA GLN A 41 4.68 -30.24 12.62
C GLN A 41 3.22 -30.58 12.26
N THR A 42 2.74 -31.74 12.71
CA THR A 42 1.33 -32.15 12.55
C THR A 42 0.41 -31.20 13.30
N ASP A 43 0.69 -30.95 14.59
CA ASP A 43 -0.13 -30.08 15.44
C ASP A 43 -0.15 -28.64 14.92
N ILE A 44 0.99 -28.12 14.45
CA ILE A 44 1.09 -26.80 13.82
C ILE A 44 0.19 -26.73 12.57
N THR A 45 0.21 -27.77 11.75
CA THR A 45 -0.58 -27.82 10.51
C THR A 45 -2.07 -27.91 10.82
N THR A 46 -2.47 -28.80 11.73
CA THR A 46 -3.85 -28.94 12.20
C THR A 46 -4.35 -27.63 12.81
N PHE A 47 -3.58 -26.98 13.68
CA PHE A 47 -3.97 -25.70 14.27
C PHE A 47 -4.14 -24.59 13.22
N LYS A 48 -3.25 -24.54 12.22
CA LYS A 48 -3.35 -23.59 11.11
C LYS A 48 -4.65 -23.77 10.33
N GLU A 49 -4.98 -25.01 9.97
CA GLU A 49 -6.13 -25.35 9.14
C GLU A 49 -7.47 -25.27 9.89
N GLU A 50 -7.49 -25.68 11.15
CA GLU A 50 -8.74 -25.75 11.93
C GLU A 50 -9.07 -24.45 12.66
N ILE A 51 -8.07 -23.65 13.01
CA ILE A 51 -8.26 -22.45 13.85
C ILE A 51 -7.88 -21.17 13.11
N ILE A 52 -6.66 -21.07 12.57
CA ILE A 52 -6.16 -19.82 11.99
C ILE A 52 -6.93 -19.46 10.71
N VAL A 53 -6.93 -20.37 9.73
CA VAL A 53 -7.56 -20.13 8.42
C VAL A 53 -9.07 -19.84 8.56
N PRO A 54 -9.87 -20.64 9.29
CA PRO A 54 -11.29 -20.37 9.43
C PRO A 54 -11.60 -19.05 10.12
N HIS A 55 -10.79 -18.65 11.12
CA HIS A 55 -10.93 -17.36 11.78
C HIS A 55 -10.64 -16.19 10.83
N ILE A 56 -9.60 -16.28 10.00
CA ILE A 56 -9.27 -15.27 8.98
C ILE A 56 -10.42 -15.14 7.98
N VAL A 57 -10.90 -16.26 7.42
CA VAL A 57 -12.01 -16.28 6.45
C VAL A 57 -13.28 -15.68 7.05
N LYS A 58 -13.64 -16.07 8.28
CA LYS A 58 -14.82 -15.55 8.97
C LYS A 58 -14.74 -14.04 9.18
N LYS A 59 -13.58 -13.53 9.60
CA LYS A 59 -13.36 -12.09 9.76
C LYS A 59 -13.39 -11.36 8.43
N GLU A 60 -12.80 -11.92 7.38
CA GLU A 60 -12.82 -11.28 6.07
C GLU A 60 -14.25 -11.17 5.51
N ILE A 61 -15.09 -12.19 5.69
CA ILE A 61 -16.50 -12.15 5.27
C ILE A 61 -17.28 -11.07 6.06
N THR A 62 -17.03 -10.96 7.36
CA THR A 62 -17.77 -10.04 8.25
C THR A 62 -17.33 -8.60 8.07
N ASP A 63 -16.02 -8.36 8.14
CA ASP A 63 -15.44 -7.02 8.20
C ASP A 63 -15.08 -6.47 6.82
N LYS A 64 -14.92 -7.37 5.81
CA LYS A 64 -14.51 -7.04 4.45
C LYS A 64 -13.21 -6.23 4.44
N SER A 65 -12.24 -6.64 5.25
CA SER A 65 -11.02 -5.89 5.53
C SER A 65 -10.20 -5.66 4.25
N MET A 66 -9.98 -6.71 3.44
CA MET A 66 -9.27 -6.57 2.17
C MET A 66 -10.05 -5.74 1.16
N LEU A 67 -11.38 -5.90 1.09
CA LEU A 67 -12.21 -5.10 0.17
C LEU A 67 -12.16 -3.61 0.51
N LYS A 68 -12.26 -3.27 1.81
CA LYS A 68 -12.09 -1.89 2.28
C LYS A 68 -10.71 -1.36 1.93
N TRP A 69 -9.66 -2.13 2.16
CA TRP A 69 -8.30 -1.73 1.80
C TRP A 69 -8.12 -1.48 0.30
N LEU A 70 -8.62 -2.39 -0.55
CA LEU A 70 -8.60 -2.24 -2.01
C LEU A 70 -9.28 -0.94 -2.47
N SER A 71 -10.33 -0.50 -1.78
CA SER A 71 -11.01 0.76 -2.10
C SER A 71 -10.14 2.00 -1.92
N PHE A 72 -9.06 1.92 -1.12
CA PHE A 72 -8.12 3.02 -0.91
C PHE A 72 -6.93 3.01 -1.89
N LEU A 73 -6.73 1.96 -2.68
CA LEU A 73 -5.64 1.90 -3.67
C LEU A 73 -5.61 3.09 -4.64
N PRO A 74 -6.75 3.61 -5.16
CA PRO A 74 -6.75 4.78 -6.02
C PRO A 74 -6.27 6.08 -5.34
N CYS A 75 -6.24 6.12 -4.01
CA CYS A 75 -5.74 7.26 -3.24
C CYS A 75 -4.21 7.30 -3.16
N HIS A 76 -3.53 6.20 -3.50
CA HIS A 76 -2.06 6.13 -3.47
C HIS A 76 -1.42 6.68 -4.75
N HIS A 77 -0.19 7.18 -4.63
CA HIS A 77 0.59 7.69 -5.75
C HIS A 77 1.77 6.76 -6.06
N PHE A 78 1.71 6.08 -7.21
CA PHE A 78 2.72 5.10 -7.60
C PHE A 78 3.90 5.68 -8.40
N ASP A 79 3.86 6.97 -8.75
CA ASP A 79 4.94 7.64 -9.49
C ASP A 79 5.95 8.36 -8.55
N GLN A 80 7.04 8.85 -9.13
CA GLN A 80 7.95 9.73 -8.41
C GLN A 80 7.30 11.08 -8.15
N LEU A 81 7.16 11.44 -6.87
CA LEU A 81 6.74 12.78 -6.45
C LEU A 81 7.68 13.83 -7.07
N SER A 82 7.20 14.51 -8.10
CA SER A 82 7.89 15.66 -8.68
C SER A 82 7.71 16.88 -7.76
N PRO A 83 8.77 17.64 -7.47
CA PRO A 83 8.71 18.83 -6.61
C PRO A 83 7.86 19.96 -7.22
N PHE A 84 7.46 19.83 -8.49
CA PHE A 84 6.67 20.84 -9.20
C PHE A 84 5.15 20.72 -8.98
N TYR A 85 4.66 19.65 -8.34
CA TYR A 85 3.23 19.50 -8.06
C TYR A 85 2.88 19.93 -6.63
N PRO A 86 1.78 20.66 -6.43
CA PRO A 86 1.34 21.06 -5.11
C PRO A 86 0.86 19.85 -4.28
N PRO A 87 0.88 19.95 -2.94
CA PRO A 87 0.35 18.92 -2.05
C PRO A 87 -1.08 18.51 -2.43
N GLY A 88 -1.31 17.21 -2.63
CA GLY A 88 -2.61 16.66 -3.02
C GLY A 88 -2.79 16.44 -4.53
N ALA A 89 -2.00 17.06 -5.39
CA ALA A 89 -2.03 16.84 -6.84
C ALA A 89 -1.32 15.55 -7.30
N TYR A 90 -0.78 14.78 -6.35
CA TYR A 90 -0.07 13.53 -6.64
C TYR A 90 -1.02 12.36 -6.91
N THR A 91 -2.20 12.32 -6.28
CA THR A 91 -3.16 11.22 -6.52
C THR A 91 -3.74 11.32 -7.94
N GLY A 92 -4.22 10.22 -8.52
CA GLY A 92 -4.84 10.27 -9.86
C GLY A 92 -5.99 11.28 -9.94
N VAL A 93 -6.81 11.35 -8.89
CA VAL A 93 -7.92 12.30 -8.76
C VAL A 93 -7.41 13.72 -8.56
N GLY A 94 -6.44 13.92 -7.66
CA GLY A 94 -5.86 15.23 -7.37
C GLY A 94 -5.12 15.83 -8.55
N ARG A 95 -4.40 15.01 -9.32
CA ARG A 95 -3.75 15.42 -10.58
C ARG A 95 -4.80 15.85 -11.60
N GLY A 96 -5.90 15.11 -11.73
CA GLY A 96 -7.02 15.46 -12.60
C GLY A 96 -7.61 16.82 -12.24
N LEU A 97 -7.91 17.05 -10.96
CA LEU A 97 -8.40 18.34 -10.46
C LEU A 97 -7.43 19.48 -10.74
N TYR A 98 -6.14 19.28 -10.46
CA TYR A 98 -5.10 20.29 -10.68
C TYR A 98 -4.99 20.68 -12.17
N LEU A 99 -5.00 19.70 -13.08
CA LEU A 99 -4.93 19.96 -14.52
C LEU A 99 -6.19 20.66 -15.06
N LEU A 100 -7.36 20.36 -14.51
CA LEU A 100 -8.60 21.05 -14.86
C LEU A 100 -8.58 22.51 -14.41
N GLN A 101 -8.09 22.78 -13.21
CA GLN A 101 -7.94 24.13 -12.70
C GLN A 101 -6.96 24.95 -13.55
N GLN A 102 -5.79 24.40 -13.90
CA GLN A 102 -4.86 25.07 -14.81
C GLN A 102 -5.49 25.39 -16.18
N ARG A 103 -6.29 24.46 -16.73
CA ARG A 103 -7.00 24.68 -18.00
C ARG A 103 -7.99 25.83 -17.90
N GLN A 104 -8.76 25.91 -16.81
CA GLN A 104 -9.70 27.01 -16.58
C GLN A 104 -8.97 28.34 -16.47
N GLU A 105 -7.90 28.41 -15.67
CA GLU A 105 -7.08 29.62 -15.49
C GLU A 105 -6.38 30.07 -16.79
N SER A 106 -5.98 29.13 -17.67
CA SER A 106 -5.45 29.45 -19.00
C SER A 106 -6.51 29.93 -19.98
N SER A 107 -7.75 29.46 -19.84
CA SER A 107 -8.87 29.86 -20.71
C SER A 107 -9.33 31.27 -20.37
N THR A 108 -9.45 31.60 -19.08
CA THR A 108 -9.90 32.93 -18.64
C THR A 108 -8.91 34.04 -18.99
N LYS A 109 -7.60 33.73 -19.03
CA LYS A 109 -6.58 34.72 -19.43
C LYS A 109 -6.60 35.08 -20.91
N LEU A 110 -7.13 34.22 -21.77
CA LEU A 110 -7.23 34.49 -23.20
C LEU A 110 -8.43 35.40 -23.52
N ASP A 111 -9.46 35.41 -22.67
CA ASP A 111 -10.67 36.22 -22.87
C ASP A 111 -10.49 37.68 -22.42
N ASP A 112 -9.50 37.97 -21.56
CA ASP A 112 -9.23 39.31 -21.03
C ASP A 112 -8.29 40.16 -21.91
N ASP A 113 -7.58 39.57 -22.87
CA ASP A 113 -6.58 40.27 -23.72
C ASP A 113 -7.19 40.88 -25.02
N ASP A 114 -8.48 40.65 -25.32
CA ASP A 114 -9.13 41.11 -26.56
C ASP A 114 -9.91 42.45 -26.43
N ASP A 115 -9.97 43.08 -25.24
CA ASP A 115 -10.81 44.27 -25.01
C ASP A 115 -10.07 45.64 -25.07
N ASP A 116 -8.76 45.66 -25.36
CA ASP A 116 -7.93 46.88 -25.33
C ASP A 116 -7.44 47.34 -26.72
N ASN A 117 -8.26 47.18 -27.77
CA ASN A 117 -7.97 47.82 -29.05
C ASN A 117 -9.24 48.32 -29.78
N ASN A 118 -9.87 49.36 -29.24
CA ASN A 118 -10.68 50.25 -30.06
C ASN A 118 -10.69 51.69 -29.52
N GLY A 119 -10.05 52.57 -30.26
CA GLY A 119 -10.49 53.95 -30.41
C GLY A 119 -9.59 55.02 -29.81
N ALA A 120 -8.67 55.54 -30.63
CA ALA A 120 -8.33 56.96 -30.64
C ALA A 120 -7.63 57.32 -31.97
N ASP A 121 -8.40 57.29 -33.07
CA ASP A 121 -8.13 58.13 -34.24
C ASP A 121 -9.19 59.24 -34.23
N GLU A 122 -8.78 60.46 -33.85
CA GLU A 122 -9.31 61.76 -34.32
C GLU A 122 -8.38 62.91 -33.92
#